data_AF-A0A4Q5MVX9-F1
#
_entry.id   AF-A0A4Q5MVX9-F1
#
_cell.length_a   1.000
_cell.length_b   1.000
_cell.length_c   1.000
_cell.angle_alpha   90.00
_cell.angle_beta   90.00
_cell.angle_gamma   90.00
#
_symmetry.space_group_name_H-M   'P 1'
#
loop_
_entity.id
_entity.type
_entity.pdbx_description
1 polymer ?
#
loop_
_entity_poly.entity_id
_entity_poly.type
_entity_poly.pdbx_seq_one_letter_code
_entity_poly.pdbx_strand_id
1 'polypeptide(L)'
;MWIDDAGVLKTVALPDPTAPMTSGFRDGLDVLIAQRRTDLRTTLDLAEERVFDSDWSNLPKDCVYVASPPPIGLLRGAIVTPEDVARVIAEVSPRWRLDAIMAIADYVD
;
A
#
# COMPACT_ATOMS: atom_id res chain seq x y z
N MET A 1 0.61 4.03 8.70
CA MET A 1 1.77 4.88 8.48
C MET A 1 1.77 6.14 9.36
N TRP A 2 2.81 6.37 10.14
CA TRP A 2 3.02 7.62 10.87
C TRP A 2 4.51 7.95 10.92
N ILE A 3 4.85 9.18 11.28
CA ILE A 3 6.24 9.59 11.52
C ILE A 3 6.42 9.67 13.03
N ASP A 4 7.41 8.96 13.57
CA ASP A 4 7.74 9.04 14.99
C ASP A 4 8.55 10.31 15.33
N ASP A 5 8.85 10.50 16.61
CA ASP A 5 9.60 11.67 17.08
C ASP A 5 11.03 11.75 16.51
N ALA A 6 11.57 10.63 16.03
CA ALA A 6 12.88 10.56 15.38
C ALA A 6 12.81 10.85 13.87
N GLY A 7 11.62 11.16 13.33
CA GLY A 7 11.43 11.40 11.90
C GLY A 7 11.38 10.11 11.07
N VAL A 8 11.23 8.94 11.70
CA VAL A 8 11.19 7.66 11.01
C VAL A 8 9.77 7.35 10.59
N LEU A 9 9.60 7.02 9.32
CA LEU A 9 8.34 6.52 8.77
C LEU A 9 8.07 5.10 9.29
N LYS A 10 6.94 4.91 9.95
CA LYS A 10 6.48 3.63 10.51
C LYS A 10 5.25 3.17 9.77
N THR A 11 5.06 1.86 9.65
CA THR A 11 3.85 1.21 9.13
C THR A 11 3.29 0.25 10.19
N VAL A 12 2.03 -0.20 10.03
CA VAL A 12 1.45 -1.25 10.87
C VAL A 12 1.53 -2.58 10.14
N ALA A 13 2.14 -3.58 10.77
CA ALA A 13 2.06 -4.96 10.28
C ALA A 13 0.62 -5.44 10.39
N LEU A 14 0.05 -5.91 9.27
CA LEU A 14 -1.33 -6.40 9.25
C LEU A 14 -1.34 -7.91 9.50
N PRO A 15 -2.14 -8.41 10.46
CA PRO A 15 -2.33 -9.85 10.64
C PRO A 15 -2.95 -10.53 9.43
N ASP A 16 -3.76 -9.77 8.67
CA ASP A 16 -4.40 -10.19 7.44
C ASP A 16 -4.11 -9.13 6.35
N PRO A 17 -3.24 -9.42 5.37
CA PRO A 17 -2.92 -8.49 4.29
C PRO A 17 -4.11 -8.24 3.36
N THR A 18 -5.15 -9.07 3.41
CA THR A 18 -6.34 -8.92 2.56
C THR A 18 -7.37 -7.94 3.10
N ALA A 19 -7.29 -7.57 4.38
CA ALA A 19 -8.22 -6.65 5.05
C ALA A 19 -8.40 -5.29 4.33
N PRO A 20 -7.33 -4.60 3.86
CA PRO A 20 -7.50 -3.37 3.09
C PRO A 20 -8.04 -3.61 1.68
N MET A 21 -8.12 -4.84 1.19
CA MET A 21 -8.50 -5.16 -0.19
C MET A 21 -9.96 -5.57 -0.32
N THR A 22 -10.65 -5.06 -1.33
CA THR A 22 -11.94 -5.61 -1.76
C THR A 22 -11.74 -6.92 -2.55
N SER A 23 -12.76 -7.78 -2.61
CA SER A 23 -12.68 -9.05 -3.36
C SER A 23 -12.32 -8.83 -4.83
N GLY A 24 -12.98 -7.88 -5.51
CA GLY A 24 -12.70 -7.61 -6.92
C GLY A 24 -11.29 -7.06 -7.19
N PHE A 25 -10.68 -6.39 -6.20
CA PHE A 25 -9.27 -5.99 -6.29
C PHE A 25 -8.34 -7.21 -6.20
N ARG A 26 -8.65 -8.15 -5.29
CA ARG A 26 -7.89 -9.41 -5.16
C ARG A 26 -8.01 -10.30 -6.38
N ASP A 27 -9.21 -10.43 -6.94
CA ASP A 27 -9.43 -11.22 -8.15
C ASP A 27 -8.52 -10.73 -9.31
N GLY A 28 -8.34 -9.41 -9.43
CA GLY A 28 -7.42 -8.82 -10.40
C GLY A 28 -5.94 -9.07 -10.06
N LEU A 29 -5.56 -8.95 -8.78
CA LEU A 29 -4.21 -9.27 -8.32
C LEU A 29 -3.84 -10.73 -8.57
N ASP A 30 -4.75 -11.68 -8.33
CA ASP A 30 -4.49 -13.11 -8.54
C ASP A 30 -4.14 -13.41 -10.00
N VAL A 31 -4.85 -12.77 -10.94
CA VAL A 31 -4.55 -12.85 -12.37
C VAL A 31 -3.17 -12.26 -12.68
N LEU A 32 -2.83 -11.11 -12.09
CA LEU A 32 -1.50 -10.50 -12.27
C LEU A 32 -0.37 -11.32 -11.65
N ILE A 33 -0.58 -11.93 -10.48
CA ILE A 33 0.39 -12.82 -9.85
C ILE A 33 0.65 -14.02 -10.75
N ALA A 34 -0.40 -14.59 -11.36
CA ALA A 34 -0.24 -15.73 -12.25
C ALA A 34 0.49 -15.39 -13.56
N GLN A 35 0.34 -14.18 -14.09
CA GLN A 35 0.81 -13.81 -15.44
C GLN A 35 2.05 -12.90 -15.46
N ARG A 36 2.20 -12.03 -14.45
CA ARG A 36 3.11 -10.89 -14.44
C ARG A 36 3.69 -10.59 -13.05
N ARG A 37 3.96 -11.63 -12.25
CA ARG A 37 4.45 -11.48 -10.86
C ARG A 37 5.68 -10.57 -10.76
N THR A 38 6.64 -10.70 -11.67
CA THR A 38 7.88 -9.89 -11.68
C THR A 38 7.60 -8.42 -11.94
N ASP A 39 6.75 -8.12 -12.93
CA ASP A 39 6.36 -6.73 -13.26
C ASP A 39 5.60 -6.10 -12.09
N LEU A 40 4.73 -6.89 -11.44
CA LEU A 40 4.00 -6.46 -10.25
C LEU A 40 4.93 -6.15 -9.07
N ARG A 41 5.90 -7.01 -8.77
CA ARG A 41 6.92 -6.75 -7.72
C ARG A 41 7.72 -5.48 -8.04
N THR A 42 8.20 -5.35 -9.28
CA THR A 42 8.91 -4.14 -9.73
C THR A 42 8.07 -2.89 -9.54
N THR A 43 6.77 -2.97 -9.82
CA THR A 43 5.82 -1.86 -9.63
C THR A 43 5.67 -1.49 -8.15
N LEU A 44 5.64 -2.47 -7.26
CA LEU A 44 5.56 -2.25 -5.81
C LEU A 44 6.86 -1.63 -5.28
N ASP A 45 8.02 -2.15 -5.68
CA ASP A 45 9.33 -1.63 -5.29
C ASP A 45 9.48 -0.15 -5.68
N LEU A 46 9.10 0.19 -6.92
CA LEU A 46 9.11 1.58 -7.40
C LEU A 46 8.10 2.46 -6.66
N ALA A 47 6.94 1.93 -6.27
CA ALA A 47 5.96 2.68 -5.50
C ALA A 47 6.44 2.93 -4.06
N GLU A 48 7.13 1.96 -3.46
CA GLU A 48 7.76 2.08 -2.15
C GLU A 48 8.90 3.10 -2.14
N GLU A 49 9.81 3.04 -3.12
CA GLU A 49 10.90 4.01 -3.28
C GLU A 49 10.35 5.45 -3.36
N ARG A 50 9.30 5.66 -4.18
CA ARG A 50 8.63 6.98 -4.28
C ARG A 50 8.00 7.43 -2.97
N VAL A 51 7.56 6.52 -2.12
CA VAL A 51 7.07 6.88 -0.77
C VAL A 51 8.24 7.40 0.06
N PHE A 52 9.40 6.75 0.05
CA PHE A 52 10.54 7.22 0.84
C PHE A 52 11.16 8.52 0.31
N ASP A 53 11.09 8.78 -1.00
CA ASP A 53 11.56 10.02 -1.62
C ASP A 53 10.59 11.21 -1.46
N SER A 54 9.37 10.97 -0.98
CA SER A 54 8.36 12.02 -0.82
C SER A 54 8.63 12.91 0.40
N ASP A 55 8.34 14.21 0.26
CA ASP A 55 8.37 15.12 1.40
C ASP A 55 7.13 14.93 2.29
N TRP A 56 7.36 14.32 3.46
CA TRP A 56 6.32 14.07 4.46
C TRP A 56 6.24 15.10 5.57
N SER A 57 6.98 16.21 5.48
CA SER A 57 6.97 17.27 6.50
C SER A 57 5.57 17.84 6.79
N ASN A 58 4.66 17.74 5.81
CA ASN A 58 3.27 18.17 5.92
C ASN A 58 2.32 17.13 6.52
N LEU A 59 2.77 15.90 6.79
CA LEU A 59 1.95 14.92 7.48
C LEU A 59 1.90 15.25 8.97
N PRO A 60 0.72 15.17 9.60
CA PRO A 60 0.61 15.40 11.03
C PRO A 60 1.39 14.31 11.78
N LYS A 61 2.22 14.74 12.74
CA LYS A 61 2.85 13.87 13.76
C LYS A 61 1.80 13.46 14.80
N ASP A 62 0.70 12.88 14.31
CA ASP A 62 -0.52 12.69 15.08
C ASP A 62 -0.47 11.38 15.87
N CYS A 63 -0.65 11.46 17.19
CA CYS A 63 -0.69 10.27 18.06
C CYS A 63 -1.88 9.35 17.75
N VAL A 64 -2.96 9.90 17.16
CA VAL A 64 -4.18 9.19 16.76
C VAL A 64 -3.93 8.08 15.74
N TYR A 65 -2.77 8.11 15.09
CA TYR A 65 -2.39 7.23 14.00
C TYR A 65 -1.36 6.17 14.37
N VAL A 66 -0.75 6.29 15.54
CA VAL A 66 0.23 5.32 16.03
C VAL A 66 -0.45 3.96 16.14
N ALA A 67 0.13 2.95 15.49
CA ALA A 67 -0.38 1.58 15.48
C ALA A 67 -1.82 1.40 14.92
N SER A 68 -2.38 2.42 14.26
CA SER A 68 -3.71 2.28 13.63
C SER A 68 -3.58 1.59 12.27
N PRO A 69 -4.33 0.52 12.00
CA PRO A 69 -4.36 -0.15 10.69
C PRO A 69 -5.11 0.71 9.65
N PRO A 70 -4.88 0.47 8.34
CA PRO A 70 -5.63 1.12 7.28
C PRO A 70 -7.10 0.69 7.28
N PRO A 71 -8.00 1.52 6.72
CA PRO A 71 -9.40 1.16 6.56
C PRO A 71 -9.60 -0.14 5.75
N ILE A 72 -10.59 -0.92 6.15
CA ILE A 72 -11.03 -2.10 5.39
C ILE A 72 -11.53 -1.66 4.00
N GLY A 73 -11.14 -2.39 2.95
CA GLY A 73 -11.55 -2.09 1.58
C GLY A 73 -11.01 -0.76 1.03
N LEU A 74 -9.92 -0.24 1.61
CA LEU A 74 -9.16 0.90 1.10
C LEU A 74 -8.77 0.71 -0.38
N LEU A 75 -8.28 -0.49 -0.72
CA LEU A 75 -7.85 -0.91 -2.05
C LEU A 75 -9.02 -1.55 -2.81
N ARG A 76 -9.45 -0.87 -3.87
CA ARG A 76 -10.69 -1.19 -4.60
C ARG A 76 -10.61 -0.80 -6.06
N GLY A 77 -11.56 -1.33 -6.82
CA GLY A 77 -11.61 -1.19 -8.27
C GLY A 77 -11.02 -2.39 -8.98
N ALA A 78 -11.31 -2.50 -10.28
CA ALA A 78 -10.75 -3.54 -11.12
C ALA A 78 -9.28 -3.23 -11.43
N ILE A 79 -8.43 -4.25 -11.34
CA ILE A 79 -7.02 -4.21 -11.68
C ILE A 79 -6.79 -5.18 -12.83
N VAL A 80 -6.26 -4.68 -13.94
CA VAL A 80 -5.99 -5.49 -15.13
C VAL A 80 -4.51 -5.47 -15.49
N THR A 81 -3.79 -4.40 -15.13
CA THR A 81 -2.35 -4.27 -15.36
C THR A 81 -1.58 -3.84 -14.11
N PRO A 82 -0.26 -4.02 -14.05
CA PRO A 82 0.55 -3.46 -12.96
C PRO A 82 0.39 -1.94 -12.81
N GLU A 83 0.18 -1.20 -13.90
CA GLU A 83 -0.07 0.24 -13.87
C GLU A 83 -1.37 0.61 -13.13
N ASP A 84 -2.39 -0.25 -13.18
CA ASP A 84 -3.59 -0.06 -12.37
C ASP A 84 -3.28 -0.12 -10.87
N VAL A 85 -2.37 -1.01 -10.47
CA VAL A 85 -1.92 -1.11 -9.07
C VAL A 85 -1.20 0.18 -8.66
N ALA A 86 -0.26 0.66 -9.48
CA ALA A 86 0.43 1.92 -9.24
C ALA A 86 -0.54 3.11 -9.13
N ARG A 87 -1.55 3.16 -10.01
CA ARG A 87 -2.59 4.19 -9.99
C ARG A 87 -3.40 4.14 -8.70
N VAL A 88 -3.88 2.97 -8.29
CA VAL A 88 -4.63 2.82 -7.03
C VAL A 88 -3.79 3.24 -5.83
N ILE A 89 -2.51 2.85 -5.76
CA ILE A 89 -1.60 3.27 -4.68
C ILE A 89 -1.42 4.80 -4.67
N ALA A 90 -1.33 5.44 -5.84
CA ALA A 90 -1.22 6.90 -5.93
C ALA A 90 -2.48 7.62 -5.42
N GLU A 91 -3.67 7.05 -5.64
CA GLU A 91 -4.95 7.57 -5.17
C GLU A 91 -5.18 7.34 -3.66
N VAL A 92 -4.50 6.35 -3.06
CA VAL A 92 -4.53 6.15 -1.60
C VAL A 92 -4.00 7.39 -0.91
N SER A 93 -4.74 7.83 0.12
CA SER A 93 -4.33 8.92 1.01
C SER A 93 -2.87 8.70 1.45
N PRO A 94 -2.00 9.74 1.38
CA PRO A 94 -0.65 9.70 1.91
C PRO A 94 -0.50 8.93 3.22
N ARG A 95 -1.45 9.12 4.15
CA ARG A 95 -1.49 8.47 5.46
C ARG A 95 -1.49 6.95 5.39
N TRP A 96 -2.02 6.32 4.36
CA TRP A 96 -2.16 4.86 4.27
C TRP A 96 -1.34 4.24 3.14
N ARG A 97 -0.56 5.05 2.41
CA ARG A 97 0.07 4.62 1.17
C ARG A 97 1.11 3.52 1.40
N LEU A 98 1.98 3.68 2.39
CA LEU A 98 2.94 2.63 2.74
C LEU A 98 2.24 1.38 3.28
N ASP A 99 1.20 1.51 4.13
CA ASP A 99 0.47 0.34 4.64
C ASP A 99 -0.21 -0.43 3.49
N ALA A 100 -0.73 0.29 2.49
CA ALA A 100 -1.32 -0.31 1.30
C ALA A 100 -0.28 -1.05 0.44
N ILE A 101 0.91 -0.46 0.24
CA ILE A 101 2.00 -1.12 -0.50
C ILE A 101 2.43 -2.40 0.21
N MET A 102 2.67 -2.34 1.52
CA MET A 102 3.07 -3.51 2.32
C MET A 102 2.00 -4.60 2.27
N ALA A 103 0.72 -4.25 2.37
CA ALA A 103 -0.37 -5.21 2.27
C ALA A 103 -0.40 -5.93 0.91
N ILE A 104 -0.12 -5.21 -0.19
CA ILE A 104 -0.05 -5.83 -1.53
C ILE A 104 1.21 -6.69 -1.65
N ALA A 105 2.35 -6.24 -1.15
CA ALA A 105 3.60 -7.01 -1.16
C ALA A 105 3.45 -8.33 -0.39
N ASP A 106 2.92 -8.27 0.84
CA ASP A 106 2.63 -9.44 1.69
C ASP A 106 1.63 -10.41 1.04
N TYR A 107 0.71 -9.91 0.21
CA TYR A 107 -0.22 -10.76 -0.54
C TYR A 107 0.41 -11.41 -1.77
N VAL A 108 1.41 -10.77 -2.38
CA VAL A 108 2.09 -11.23 -3.59
C VAL A 108 3.19 -12.25 -3.29
N ASP A 109 3.79 -12.21 -2.10
CA ASP A 109 4.87 -13.11 -1.67
C ASP A 109 4.38 -14.49 -1.23
#